data_AF-A0AAE9QUV0-F1
#
_entry.id   AF-A0AAE9QUV0-F1
#
_cell.length_a   1.000
_cell.length_b   1.000
_cell.length_c   1.000
_cell.angle_alpha   90.00
_cell.angle_beta   90.00
_cell.angle_gamma   90.00
#
_symmetry.space_group_name_H-M   'P 1'
#
loop_
_entity.id
_entity.type
_entity.pdbx_description
1 polymer ?
#
loop_
_entity_poly.entity_id
_entity_poly.type
_entity_poly.pdbx_seq_one_letter_code
_entity_poly.pdbx_strand_id
1 'polypeptide(L)'
;MSCLQSLYNEKELNLSQSFREKLIWAAKGLDSGDRLSYLAYQLYPYLMEEMKREEANRNPQFLKAKKYLEKIRWRYNVGSVWGWPFSS
;
A
#
# COMPACT_ATOMS: atom_id res chain seq x y z
N MET A 1 8.69 5.39 -6.58
CA MET A 1 7.31 5.59 -6.07
C MET A 1 6.27 5.41 -7.19
N SER A 2 6.22 4.28 -7.92
CA SER A 2 5.50 4.24 -9.21
C SER A 2 4.14 3.53 -9.24
N CYS A 3 3.81 2.64 -8.30
CA CYS A 3 2.56 1.86 -8.38
C CYS A 3 1.36 2.54 -7.70
N LEU A 4 1.55 3.16 -6.54
CA LEU A 4 0.46 3.81 -5.80
C LEU A 4 0.00 5.13 -6.45
N GLN A 5 0.93 5.89 -7.03
CA GLN A 5 0.57 7.07 -7.83
C GLN A 5 -0.18 6.68 -9.11
N SER A 6 0.17 5.55 -9.74
CA SER A 6 -0.55 5.06 -10.92
C SER A 6 -2.01 4.71 -10.57
N LEU A 7 -2.23 4.02 -9.44
CA LEU A 7 -3.59 3.75 -8.92
C LEU A 7 -4.38 5.03 -8.63
N TYR A 8 -3.72 6.04 -8.04
CA TYR A 8 -4.38 7.31 -7.69
C TYR A 8 -4.75 8.14 -8.92
N ASN A 9 -3.91 8.11 -9.97
CA ASN A 9 -4.10 8.90 -11.19
C ASN A 9 -5.01 8.22 -12.22
N GLU A 10 -5.36 6.95 -12.02
CA GLU A 10 -6.24 6.23 -12.94
C GLU A 10 -7.70 6.69 -12.74
N LYS A 11 -8.14 7.64 -13.56
CA LYS A 11 -9.51 8.20 -13.53
C LYS A 11 -10.60 7.15 -13.74
N GLU A 12 -10.26 6.04 -14.40
CA GLU A 12 -11.17 4.92 -14.64
C GLU A 12 -11.34 4.02 -13.41
N LEU A 13 -10.46 4.13 -12.41
CA LEU A 13 -10.61 3.40 -11.16
C LEU A 13 -11.54 4.14 -10.21
N ASN A 14 -12.74 3.57 -10.05
CA ASN A 14 -13.71 4.01 -9.07
C ASN A 14 -13.30 3.56 -7.66
N LEU A 15 -12.20 4.13 -7.16
CA LEU A 15 -11.70 3.89 -5.79
C LEU A 15 -12.71 4.42 -4.78
N SER A 16 -12.93 3.69 -3.69
CA SER A 16 -13.67 4.24 -2.56
C SER A 16 -13.02 5.48 -1.99
N GLN A 17 -13.86 6.36 -1.44
CA GLN A 17 -13.40 7.56 -0.75
C GLN A 17 -12.45 7.22 0.41
N SER A 18 -12.76 6.19 1.19
CA SER A 18 -11.93 5.74 2.31
C SER A 18 -10.53 5.31 1.86
N PHE A 19 -10.41 4.60 0.73
CA PHE A 19 -9.11 4.21 0.19
C PHE A 19 -8.33 5.41 -0.35
N ARG A 20 -8.99 6.36 -1.02
CA ARG A 20 -8.34 7.61 -1.48
C ARG A 20 -7.80 8.43 -0.32
N GLU A 21 -8.58 8.61 0.74
CA GLU A 21 -8.16 9.32 1.95
C GLU A 21 -6.96 8.63 2.60
N LYS A 22 -6.98 7.29 2.68
CA LYS A 22 -5.85 6.53 3.24
C LYS A 22 -4.60 6.59 2.36
N LEU A 23 -4.74 6.62 1.03
CA LEU A 23 -3.62 6.83 0.10
C LEU A 23 -2.98 8.21 0.31
N ILE A 24 -3.79 9.27 0.43
CA ILE A 24 -3.30 10.62 0.71
C ILE A 24 -2.62 10.67 2.08
N TRP A 25 -3.21 10.05 3.10
CA TRP A 25 -2.60 9.93 4.42
C TRP A 25 -1.25 9.22 4.36
N ALA A 26 -1.15 8.11 3.62
CA ALA A 26 0.09 7.37 3.45
C ALA A 26 1.15 8.18 2.69
N ALA A 27 0.75 8.96 1.67
CA ALA A 27 1.65 9.87 0.96
C ALA A 27 2.20 10.96 1.90
N LYS A 28 1.33 11.59 2.69
CA LYS A 28 1.72 12.59 3.69
C LYS A 28 2.65 12.01 4.76
N GLY A 29 2.37 10.79 5.24
CA GLY A 29 3.24 10.09 6.18
C GLY A 29 4.62 9.86 5.60
N LEU A 30 4.70 9.47 4.31
CA LEU A 30 5.97 9.28 3.62
C LEU A 30 6.79 10.58 3.56
N ASP A 31 6.14 11.70 3.21
CA ASP A 31 6.77 13.03 3.18
C ASP A 31 7.20 13.49 4.57
N SER A 32 6.50 13.05 5.62
CA SER A 32 6.81 13.34 7.02
C SER A 32 7.93 12.45 7.60
N GLY A 33 8.46 11.50 6.81
CA GLY A 33 9.52 10.58 7.23
C GLY A 33 9.02 9.31 7.92
N ASP A 34 7.72 9.00 7.87
CA ASP A 34 7.19 7.76 8.42
C ASP A 34 7.77 6.55 7.68
N ARG A 35 7.92 5.45 8.41
CA ARG A 35 8.41 4.20 7.84
C ARG A 35 7.42 3.69 6.79
N LEU A 36 7.89 3.57 5.55
CA LEU A 36 7.13 3.01 4.43
C LEU A 36 6.50 1.64 4.77
N SER A 37 7.17 0.84 5.60
CA SER A 37 6.69 -0.45 6.09
C SER A 37 5.48 -0.36 7.01
N TYR A 38 5.44 0.65 7.88
CA TYR A 38 4.29 0.96 8.73
C TYR A 38 3.10 1.48 7.90
N LEU A 39 3.36 2.41 6.98
CA LEU A 39 2.35 2.96 6.08
C LEU A 39 1.75 1.87 5.19
N ALA A 40 2.57 0.97 4.64
CA ALA A 40 2.12 -0.17 3.85
C ALA A 40 1.28 -1.16 4.67
N TYR A 41 1.65 -1.41 5.93
CA TYR A 41 0.86 -2.25 6.83
C TYR A 41 -0.55 -1.65 7.07
N GLN A 42 -0.62 -0.33 7.30
CA GLN A 42 -1.87 0.40 7.53
C GLN A 42 -2.73 0.53 6.25
N LEU A 43 -2.11 0.62 5.07
CA LEU A 43 -2.81 0.76 3.80
C LEU A 43 -3.36 -0.58 3.27
N TYR A 44 -2.72 -1.69 3.61
CA TYR A 44 -3.08 -3.03 3.13
C TYR A 44 -4.54 -3.44 3.35
N PRO A 45 -5.17 -3.29 4.55
CA PRO A 45 -6.57 -3.70 4.73
C PRO A 45 -7.51 -2.92 3.82
N TYR A 46 -7.28 -1.63 3.62
CA TYR A 46 -8.09 -0.81 2.73
C TYR A 46 -7.95 -1.23 1.25
N LEU A 47 -6.72 -1.57 0.81
CA LEU A 47 -6.52 -2.13 -0.52
C LEU A 47 -7.28 -3.46 -0.69
N MET A 48 -7.24 -4.33 0.33
CA MET A 48 -7.95 -5.61 0.31
C MET A 48 -9.48 -5.43 0.26
N GLU A 49 -10.01 -4.41 0.95
CA GLU A 49 -11.43 -4.05 0.87
C GLU A 49 -11.82 -3.56 -0.53
N GLU A 50 -10.99 -2.73 -1.16
CA GLU A 50 -11.22 -2.32 -2.55
C GLU A 50 -11.22 -3.52 -3.49
N MET A 51 -10.27 -4.45 -3.31
CA MET A 51 -10.18 -5.67 -4.11
C MET A 51 -11.32 -6.67 -3.88
N LYS A 52 -12.23 -6.47 -2.91
CA LYS A 52 -13.47 -7.24 -2.83
C LYS A 52 -14.44 -6.90 -3.96
N ARG A 53 -14.32 -5.72 -4.58
CA ARG A 53 -15.11 -5.33 -5.75
C ARG A 53 -14.59 -6.10 -6.96
N GLU A 54 -15.49 -6.73 -7.73
CA GLU A 54 -15.10 -7.56 -8.88
C GLU A 54 -14.25 -6.79 -9.92
N GLU A 55 -14.57 -5.53 -10.16
CA GLU A 55 -13.82 -4.64 -11.07
C GLU A 55 -12.38 -4.40 -10.59
N ALA A 56 -12.20 -4.17 -9.28
CA ALA A 56 -10.88 -3.95 -8.70
C ALA A 56 -10.04 -5.23 -8.67
N ASN A 57 -10.66 -6.38 -8.41
CA ASN A 57 -9.96 -7.67 -8.38
C ASN A 57 -9.41 -8.08 -9.76
N ARG A 58 -10.13 -7.73 -10.83
CA ARG A 58 -9.70 -8.03 -12.20
C ARG A 58 -8.67 -7.03 -12.75
N ASN A 59 -8.52 -5.87 -12.10
CA ASN A 59 -7.59 -4.86 -12.58
C ASN A 59 -6.13 -5.20 -12.19
N PRO A 60 -5.21 -5.31 -13.17
CA PRO A 60 -3.81 -5.64 -12.93
C PRO A 60 -3.07 -4.62 -12.05
N GLN A 61 -3.52 -3.37 -11.97
CA GLN A 61 -2.96 -2.34 -11.11
C GLN A 61 -3.12 -2.67 -9.62
N PHE A 62 -4.31 -3.12 -9.22
CA PHE A 62 -4.57 -3.55 -7.83
C PHE A 62 -3.75 -4.77 -7.45
N LEU A 63 -3.59 -5.73 -8.37
CA LEU A 63 -2.73 -6.89 -8.15
C LEU A 63 -1.24 -6.50 -7.99
N LYS A 64 -0.76 -5.55 -8.79
CA LYS A 64 0.61 -5.01 -8.64
C LYS A 64 0.78 -4.28 -7.30
N ALA A 65 -0.20 -3.46 -6.91
CA ALA A 65 -0.17 -2.76 -5.63
C ALA A 65 -0.23 -3.72 -4.45
N LYS A 66 -1.04 -4.78 -4.53
CA LYS A 66 -1.09 -5.83 -3.51
C LYS A 66 0.28 -6.48 -3.33
N LYS A 67 0.90 -6.96 -4.41
CA LYS A 67 2.24 -7.57 -4.36
C LYS A 67 3.30 -6.60 -3.82
N TYR A 68 3.20 -5.32 -4.17
CA TYR A 68 4.12 -4.29 -3.69
C TYR A 68 3.97 -4.05 -2.18
N LEU A 69 2.73 -3.85 -1.70
CA LEU A 69 2.45 -3.68 -0.27
C LEU A 69 2.81 -4.93 0.53
N GLU A 70 2.52 -6.13 0.03
CA GLU A 70 2.93 -7.38 0.66
C GLU A 70 4.45 -7.41 0.81
N LYS A 71 5.22 -7.17 -0.26
CA LYS A 71 6.69 -7.18 -0.21
C LYS A 71 7.26 -6.20 0.82
N ILE A 72 6.66 -5.01 0.92
CA ILE A 72 7.06 -4.00 1.91
C ILE A 72 6.66 -4.41 3.33
N ARG A 73 5.45 -4.95 3.50
CA ARG A 73 4.95 -5.42 4.80
C ARG A 73 5.78 -6.59 5.32
N TRP A 74 6.21 -7.49 4.44
CA TRP A 74 7.13 -8.57 4.80
C TRP A 74 8.42 -8.02 5.40
N ARG A 75 8.97 -6.90 4.92
CA ARG A 75 10.13 -6.25 5.56
C ARG A 75 9.86 -5.75 6.97
N TYR A 76 8.62 -5.33 7.30
CA TYR A 76 8.22 -5.03 8.67
C TYR A 76 8.27 -6.30 9.54
N ASN A 77 7.71 -7.40 9.02
CA ASN A 77 7.60 -8.66 9.76
C ASN A 77 8.94 -9.40 9.91
N VAL A 78 9.82 -9.42 8.91
CA VAL A 78 11.14 -10.03 9.09
C VAL A 78 12.05 -9.20 10.01
N GLY A 79 11.91 -7.87 10.02
CA GLY A 79 12.59 -7.03 11.01
C GLY A 79 12.14 -7.30 12.46
N SER A 80 10.87 -7.67 12.66
CA SER A 80 10.33 -7.97 14.00
C SER A 80 10.42 -9.44 14.41
N VAL A 81 10.37 -10.40 13.47
CA VAL A 81 10.43 -11.85 13.75
C VAL A 81 11.86 -12.39 13.79
N TRP A 82 12.81 -11.75 13.10
CA TRP A 82 14.20 -12.22 13.04
C TRP A 82 15.21 -11.37 13.80
N GLY A 83 14.83 -10.35 14.58
CA GLY A 83 15.74 -9.67 15.51
C GLY A 83 17.11 -9.28 14.94
N TRP A 84 17.20 -8.95 13.65
CA TRP A 84 18.45 -8.52 13.04
C TRP A 84 18.48 -7.00 13.02
N PRO A 85 19.40 -6.36 13.77
CA PRO A 85 19.67 -4.95 13.57
C PRO A 85 20.41 -4.88 12.24
N PHE A 86 19.76 -4.43 11.17
CA PHE A 86 20.53 -3.98 10.01
C PHE A 86 21.17 -2.65 10.39
N SER A 87 22.35 -2.76 11.02
CA SER A 87 23.39 -1.75 10.97
C SER A 87 23.75 -1.53 9.51
N SER A 88 23.54 -0.31 9.02
CA SER A 88 24.44 0.45 8.13
C SER A 88 23.84 1.83 7.93
#